data_AF-A0A1J4JAD8-F1
#
_entry.id   AF-A0A1J4JAD8-F1
#
_cell.length_a   1.000
_cell.length_b   1.000
_cell.length_c   1.000
_cell.angle_alpha   90.00
_cell.angle_beta   90.00
_cell.angle_gamma   90.00
#
_symmetry.space_group_name_H-M   'P 1'
#
loop_
_entity.id
_entity.type
_entity.pdbx_description
1 polymer ?
#
loop_
_entity_poly.entity_id
_entity_poly.type
_entity_poly.pdbx_seq_one_letter_code
_entity_poly.pdbx_strand_id
1 'polypeptide(L)'
;MNYLIVKEHHRKGDFEIRKGKHGSIHVVTSSSPVIGYISSEKPESDFNFYLDCYKDNKVIGHCIFDFSMIKDDKLIMKKLPIKGSPDNSYIIFKICWITPYKSNLILKNMNYDLQNEKNSFDTSILQIPRKVTYPKWFTIGHRGSGSNKVSKEFLENTIVSCKTAADRGAEFVEFDIQMTNDGVPVIYHDFHIESEKVVGSINEPADVSEKGNYLYAVQHFF
;
A
#
# COMPACT_ATOMS: atom_id res chain seq x y z
N MET A 1 -8.29 -9.79 6.84
CA MET A 1 -8.02 -9.86 5.40
C MET A 1 -6.55 -9.50 5.19
N ASN A 2 -5.79 -10.28 4.42
CA ASN A 2 -4.43 -9.92 3.98
C ASN A 2 -4.51 -9.29 2.59
N TYR A 3 -3.45 -8.61 2.16
CA TYR A 3 -3.39 -7.98 0.83
C TYR A 3 -2.11 -8.34 0.09
N LEU A 4 -2.19 -8.65 -1.20
CA LEU A 4 -1.07 -8.69 -2.13
C LEU A 4 -1.18 -7.46 -3.02
N ILE A 5 -0.11 -6.67 -3.14
CA ILE A 5 -0.01 -5.51 -4.03
C ILE A 5 1.05 -5.81 -5.07
N VAL A 6 0.68 -5.65 -6.35
CA VAL A 6 1.54 -5.92 -7.49
C VAL A 6 1.73 -4.63 -8.28
N LYS A 7 2.99 -4.20 -8.41
CA LYS A 7 3.38 -2.99 -9.13
C LYS A 7 4.34 -3.33 -10.27
N GLU A 8 4.06 -2.89 -11.49
CA GLU A 8 5.05 -2.90 -12.56
C GLU A 8 6.28 -2.08 -12.16
N HIS A 9 7.44 -2.63 -12.43
CA HIS A 9 8.70 -1.89 -12.36
C HIS A 9 9.31 -1.67 -13.74
N HIS A 10 9.24 -2.70 -14.59
CA HIS A 10 9.80 -2.66 -15.93
C HIS A 10 9.14 -3.70 -16.83
N ARG A 11 8.96 -3.37 -18.11
CA ARG A 11 8.40 -4.24 -19.14
C ARG A 11 9.36 -4.32 -20.33
N LYS A 12 9.57 -5.53 -20.87
CA LYS A 12 10.23 -5.77 -22.15
C LYS A 12 9.29 -6.52 -23.08
N GLY A 13 9.04 -5.97 -24.25
CA GLY A 13 8.17 -6.52 -25.28
C GLY A 13 7.05 -5.55 -25.65
N ASP A 14 6.46 -5.77 -26.81
CA ASP A 14 5.36 -4.97 -27.33
C ASP A 14 4.02 -5.68 -27.06
N PHE A 15 3.42 -5.35 -25.92
CA PHE A 15 2.14 -5.90 -25.48
C PHE A 15 1.52 -5.03 -24.38
N GLU A 16 0.22 -5.19 -24.20
CA GLU A 16 -0.58 -4.50 -23.20
C GLU A 16 -1.14 -5.45 -22.13
N ILE A 17 -1.41 -4.87 -20.96
CA ILE A 17 -2.22 -5.47 -19.89
C ILE A 17 -3.52 -4.68 -19.84
N ARG A 18 -4.64 -5.38 -19.64
CA ARG A 18 -5.96 -4.76 -19.57
C ARG A 18 -6.38 -4.53 -18.12
N LYS A 19 -7.19 -3.49 -17.91
CA LYS A 19 -7.88 -3.28 -16.63
C LYS A 19 -8.95 -4.38 -16.46
N GLY A 20 -9.24 -4.73 -15.20
CA GLY A 20 -10.26 -5.71 -14.85
C GLY A 20 -9.73 -6.86 -14.02
N LYS A 21 -10.57 -7.89 -13.86
CA LYS A 21 -10.23 -9.08 -13.06
C LYS A 21 -9.57 -10.13 -13.96
N HIS A 22 -8.34 -10.53 -13.61
CA HIS A 22 -7.58 -11.59 -14.29
C HIS A 22 -7.29 -12.70 -13.28
N GLY A 23 -8.07 -13.78 -13.31
CA GLY A 23 -8.03 -14.77 -12.23
C GLY A 23 -8.36 -14.16 -10.86
N SER A 24 -7.41 -14.20 -9.93
CA SER A 24 -7.52 -13.63 -8.58
C SER A 24 -7.11 -12.15 -8.48
N ILE A 25 -6.33 -11.63 -9.44
CA ILE A 25 -5.81 -10.25 -9.38
C ILE A 25 -6.77 -9.26 -10.03
N HIS A 26 -6.98 -8.13 -9.35
CA HIS A 26 -7.77 -7.01 -9.83
C HIS A 26 -6.86 -5.91 -10.39
N VAL A 27 -6.74 -5.80 -11.71
CA VAL A 27 -5.93 -4.79 -12.40
C VAL A 27 -6.66 -3.46 -12.46
N VAL A 28 -6.09 -2.43 -11.83
CA VAL A 28 -6.71 -1.11 -11.66
C VAL A 28 -6.34 -0.14 -12.79
N THR A 29 -5.11 -0.21 -13.30
CA THR A 29 -4.64 0.66 -14.39
C THR A 29 -3.78 -0.05 -15.43
N SER A 30 -3.93 0.35 -16.69
CA SER A 30 -3.15 -0.12 -17.85
C SER A 30 -2.08 0.89 -18.29
N SER A 31 -2.15 2.15 -17.81
CA SER A 31 -1.31 3.27 -18.21
C SER A 31 -0.32 3.74 -17.13
N SER A 32 -0.37 3.18 -15.93
CA SER A 32 0.52 3.50 -14.81
C SER A 32 0.89 2.23 -14.04
N PRO A 33 2.01 2.19 -13.31
CA PRO A 33 2.66 0.94 -12.94
C PRO A 33 1.98 0.15 -11.80
N VAL A 34 0.70 0.33 -11.48
CA VAL A 34 0.02 -0.44 -10.41
C VAL A 34 -0.92 -1.47 -11.02
N ILE A 35 -0.50 -2.74 -10.97
CA ILE A 35 -1.05 -3.86 -11.75
C ILE A 35 -2.13 -4.62 -10.99
N GLY A 36 -2.30 -4.39 -9.69
CA GLY A 36 -3.50 -4.85 -9.01
C GLY A 36 -3.28 -5.32 -7.59
N TYR A 37 -4.38 -5.75 -7.00
CA TYR A 37 -4.37 -6.31 -5.67
C TYR A 37 -5.18 -7.60 -5.58
N ILE A 38 -4.85 -8.40 -4.57
CA ILE A 38 -5.62 -9.54 -4.10
C ILE A 38 -5.86 -9.33 -2.62
N SER A 39 -7.10 -9.48 -2.16
CA SER A 39 -7.41 -9.50 -0.74
C SER A 39 -7.97 -10.86 -0.34
N SER A 40 -7.37 -11.53 0.64
CA SER A 40 -7.81 -12.86 1.08
C SER A 40 -7.47 -13.14 2.56
N GLU A 41 -8.29 -13.95 3.22
CA GLU A 41 -7.96 -14.56 4.51
C GLU A 41 -7.07 -15.81 4.39
N LYS A 42 -6.89 -16.37 3.18
CA LYS A 42 -6.08 -17.56 2.87
C LYS A 42 -4.99 -17.24 1.82
N PRO A 43 -3.94 -16.49 2.17
CA PRO A 43 -2.89 -16.08 1.22
C PRO A 43 -2.27 -17.22 0.41
N GLU A 44 -1.97 -18.35 1.07
CA GLU A 44 -1.30 -19.51 0.46
C GLU A 44 -2.05 -20.04 -0.78
N SER A 45 -3.37 -20.08 -0.73
CA SER A 45 -4.19 -20.54 -1.85
C SER A 45 -4.52 -19.42 -2.84
N ASP A 46 -4.68 -18.19 -2.35
CA ASP A 46 -5.37 -17.15 -3.11
C ASP A 46 -4.43 -16.11 -3.72
N PHE A 47 -3.20 -15.97 -3.23
CA PHE A 47 -2.22 -14.98 -3.71
C PHE A 47 -1.46 -15.46 -4.96
N ASN A 48 -2.03 -16.41 -5.69
CA ASN A 48 -1.54 -16.91 -6.97
C ASN A 48 -2.32 -16.24 -8.09
N PHE A 49 -1.66 -15.71 -9.13
CA PHE A 49 -2.35 -15.09 -10.26
C PHE A 49 -1.72 -15.44 -11.60
N TYR A 50 -2.54 -15.38 -12.64
CA TYR A 50 -2.09 -15.33 -14.02
C TYR A 50 -2.65 -14.07 -14.67
N LEU A 51 -1.92 -13.52 -15.63
CA LEU A 51 -2.31 -12.30 -16.30
C LEU A 51 -1.99 -12.38 -17.78
N ASP A 52 -3.03 -12.18 -18.58
CA ASP A 52 -2.97 -12.23 -20.04
C ASP A 52 -2.30 -10.97 -20.60
N CYS A 53 -1.47 -11.18 -21.60
CA CYS A 53 -0.76 -10.14 -22.34
C CYS A 53 -1.33 -10.09 -23.76
N TYR A 54 -1.71 -8.89 -24.20
CA TYR A 54 -2.39 -8.71 -25.48
C TYR A 54 -1.53 -7.94 -26.47
N LYS A 55 -1.69 -8.26 -27.76
CA LYS A 55 -1.23 -7.45 -28.89
C LYS A 55 -2.29 -7.54 -29.99
N ASP A 56 -2.68 -6.40 -30.56
CA ASP A 56 -3.69 -6.32 -31.62
C ASP A 56 -4.98 -7.10 -31.29
N ASN A 57 -5.48 -6.93 -30.06
CA ASN A 57 -6.66 -7.64 -29.50
C ASN A 57 -6.54 -9.16 -29.38
N LYS A 58 -5.36 -9.74 -29.56
CA LYS A 58 -5.12 -11.18 -29.37
C LYS A 58 -4.23 -11.41 -28.15
N VAL A 59 -4.52 -12.46 -27.39
CA VAL A 59 -3.64 -12.91 -26.32
C VAL A 59 -2.38 -13.50 -26.97
N ILE A 60 -1.22 -12.93 -26.65
CA ILE A 60 0.08 -13.41 -27.14
C ILE A 60 0.81 -14.26 -26.11
N GLY A 61 0.30 -14.30 -24.88
CA GLY A 61 0.88 -15.06 -23.79
C GLY A 61 0.39 -14.59 -22.43
N HIS A 62 0.95 -15.17 -21.38
CA HIS A 62 0.56 -14.85 -20.01
C HIS A 62 1.77 -14.87 -19.07
N CYS A 63 1.73 -14.04 -18.03
CA CYS A 63 2.63 -14.17 -16.88
C CYS A 63 1.92 -14.93 -15.76
N ILE A 64 2.67 -15.71 -14.99
CA ILE A 64 2.16 -16.49 -13.85
C ILE A 64 2.97 -16.13 -12.62
N PHE A 65 2.27 -15.83 -11.54
CA PHE A 65 2.84 -15.64 -10.21
C PHE A 65 2.25 -16.69 -9.27
N ASP A 66 3.12 -17.31 -8.50
CA ASP A 66 2.77 -18.25 -7.45
C ASP A 66 3.26 -17.66 -6.12
N PHE A 67 2.43 -17.75 -5.08
CA PHE A 67 2.69 -17.14 -3.80
C PHE A 67 3.96 -17.70 -3.13
N SER A 68 4.32 -18.97 -3.40
CA SER A 68 5.59 -19.57 -2.95
C SER A 68 6.83 -18.83 -3.48
N MET A 69 6.70 -18.02 -4.54
CA MET A 69 7.79 -17.20 -5.07
C MET A 69 8.23 -16.07 -4.13
N ILE A 70 7.38 -15.66 -3.18
CA ILE A 70 7.70 -14.66 -2.14
C ILE A 70 8.52 -15.25 -1.00
N LYS A 71 8.41 -16.56 -0.73
CA LYS A 71 9.00 -17.19 0.45
C LYS A 71 8.56 -16.46 1.74
N ASP A 72 9.50 -16.11 2.63
CA ASP A 72 9.23 -15.40 3.88
C ASP A 72 9.33 -13.87 3.78
N ASP A 73 9.72 -13.34 2.61
CA ASP A 73 9.92 -11.89 2.42
C ASP A 73 8.58 -11.14 2.39
N LYS A 74 8.53 -9.89 2.87
CA LYS A 74 7.31 -9.05 2.75
C LYS A 74 7.24 -8.26 1.44
N LEU A 75 8.37 -8.13 0.75
CA LEU A 75 8.54 -7.35 -0.46
C LEU A 75 9.58 -8.02 -1.36
N ILE A 76 9.21 -8.32 -2.60
CA ILE A 76 10.14 -8.89 -3.59
C ILE A 76 10.11 -8.13 -4.91
N MET A 77 11.18 -8.29 -5.68
CA MET A 77 11.23 -7.97 -7.11
C MET A 77 11.21 -9.28 -7.90
N LYS A 78 10.20 -9.49 -8.74
CA LYS A 78 10.05 -10.72 -9.51
C LYS A 78 9.95 -10.47 -11.00
N LYS A 79 10.93 -11.01 -11.75
CA LYS A 79 10.87 -11.10 -13.21
C LYS A 79 9.99 -12.29 -13.61
N LEU A 80 8.88 -12.02 -14.29
CA LEU A 80 7.95 -13.00 -14.83
C LEU A 80 8.00 -12.98 -16.36
N PRO A 81 8.41 -14.08 -17.02
CA PRO A 81 8.38 -14.19 -18.47
C PRO A 81 6.94 -14.29 -18.98
N ILE A 82 6.70 -13.79 -20.19
CA ILE A 82 5.42 -13.97 -20.89
C ILE A 82 5.49 -15.27 -21.68
N LYS A 83 4.89 -16.34 -21.12
CA LYS A 83 4.86 -17.65 -21.77
C LYS A 83 4.06 -17.56 -23.08
N GLY A 84 4.63 -18.03 -24.18
CA GLY A 84 4.02 -17.99 -25.51
C GLY A 84 4.36 -16.75 -26.34
N SER A 85 5.08 -15.76 -25.77
CA SER A 85 5.50 -14.57 -26.52
C SER A 85 6.62 -14.91 -27.51
N PRO A 86 6.57 -14.38 -28.76
CA PRO A 86 7.59 -14.64 -29.77
C PRO A 86 8.97 -14.05 -29.44
N ASP A 87 9.04 -13.01 -28.59
CA ASP A 87 10.23 -12.16 -28.43
C ASP A 87 10.92 -12.27 -27.07
N ASN A 88 10.70 -13.37 -26.32
CA ASN A 88 11.18 -13.53 -24.94
C ASN A 88 10.78 -12.34 -24.04
N SER A 89 9.54 -11.86 -24.22
CA SER A 89 8.96 -10.76 -23.45
C SER A 89 8.86 -11.09 -21.96
N TYR A 90 8.94 -10.08 -21.10
CA TYR A 90 8.79 -10.24 -19.65
C TYR A 90 8.36 -8.96 -18.95
N ILE A 91 7.90 -9.10 -17.70
CA ILE A 91 7.65 -8.01 -16.77
C ILE A 91 8.45 -8.23 -15.49
N ILE A 92 9.01 -7.17 -14.93
CA ILE A 92 9.53 -7.15 -13.56
C ILE A 92 8.48 -6.48 -12.68
N PHE A 93 7.98 -7.23 -11.72
CA PHE A 93 7.04 -6.78 -10.71
C PHE A 93 7.74 -6.47 -9.39
N LYS A 94 7.35 -5.38 -8.75
CA LYS A 94 7.53 -5.17 -7.31
C LYS A 94 6.27 -5.68 -6.61
N ILE A 95 6.41 -6.72 -5.80
CA ILE A 95 5.29 -7.40 -5.15
C ILE A 95 5.44 -7.27 -3.64
N CYS A 96 4.43 -6.70 -3.00
CA CYS A 96 4.37 -6.52 -1.54
C CYS A 96 3.17 -7.30 -1.00
N TRP A 97 3.35 -8.12 0.04
CA TRP A 97 2.21 -8.72 0.74
C TRP A 97 2.10 -8.17 2.16
N ILE A 98 0.95 -7.58 2.44
CA ILE A 98 0.64 -6.89 3.67
C ILE A 98 -0.22 -7.82 4.52
N THR A 99 0.22 -8.02 5.76
CA THR A 99 -0.55 -8.67 6.81
C THR A 99 -1.01 -7.57 7.76
N PRO A 100 -2.27 -7.10 7.65
CA PRO A 100 -2.75 -6.04 8.52
C PRO A 100 -2.70 -6.47 9.99
N TYR A 101 -2.47 -5.49 10.85
CA TYR A 101 -2.56 -5.68 12.28
C TYR A 101 -4.03 -5.96 12.65
N LYS A 102 -4.33 -7.20 13.10
CA LYS A 102 -5.68 -7.60 13.50
C LYS A 102 -5.89 -7.31 15.00
N SER A 103 -6.33 -6.09 15.34
CA SER A 103 -6.63 -5.68 16.73
C SER A 103 -7.85 -6.41 17.33
N ASN A 104 -8.88 -6.70 16.52
CA ASN A 104 -10.17 -7.24 16.98
C ASN A 104 -10.16 -8.73 17.41
N LEU A 105 -9.10 -9.49 17.11
CA LEU A 105 -8.95 -10.87 17.60
C LEU A 105 -8.61 -10.92 19.10
N ILE A 106 -8.03 -9.86 19.64
CA ILE A 106 -7.64 -9.78 21.07
C ILE A 106 -8.89 -9.57 21.95
N LEU A 107 -9.84 -8.72 21.52
CA LEU A 107 -11.01 -8.37 22.32
C LEU A 107 -12.07 -9.46 22.39
N LYS A 108 -12.28 -10.24 21.31
CA LYS A 108 -13.24 -11.37 21.34
C LYS A 108 -12.76 -12.53 22.21
N ASN A 109 -11.45 -12.75 22.29
CA ASN A 109 -10.88 -13.88 23.04
C ASN A 109 -10.57 -13.53 24.51
N MET A 110 -10.50 -12.25 24.89
CA MET A 110 -10.45 -11.84 26.31
C MET A 110 -11.80 -11.96 27.02
N ASN A 111 -12.92 -11.99 26.28
CA ASN A 111 -14.26 -12.18 26.84
C ASN A 111 -14.72 -13.65 26.90
N TYR A 112 -13.85 -14.62 26.56
CA TYR A 112 -14.19 -16.05 26.62
C TYR A 112 -13.81 -16.63 27.99
N ASP A 113 -14.80 -16.60 28.89
CA ASP A 113 -15.00 -17.44 30.08
C ASP A 113 -13.87 -17.49 31.13
N LEU A 114 -13.78 -16.44 31.95
CA LEU A 114 -13.09 -16.46 33.25
C LEU A 114 -13.76 -17.40 34.29
N GLN A 115 -14.83 -18.14 33.94
CA GLN A 115 -15.60 -18.95 34.89
C GLN A 115 -15.49 -20.47 34.71
N ASN A 116 -14.78 -21.00 33.72
CA ASN A 116 -14.63 -22.46 33.54
C ASN A 116 -13.17 -22.91 33.33
N GLU A 117 -12.50 -23.29 34.42
CA GLU A 117 -11.11 -23.79 34.48
C GLU A 117 -10.84 -25.14 33.77
N LYS A 118 -11.79 -25.72 33.01
CA LYS A 118 -11.69 -27.13 32.55
C LYS A 118 -11.54 -27.40 31.06
N ASN A 119 -11.41 -26.37 30.22
CA ASN A 119 -11.14 -26.59 28.80
C ASN A 119 -9.70 -26.21 28.46
N SER A 120 -8.89 -27.23 28.15
CA SER A 120 -7.55 -27.03 27.60
C SER A 120 -7.67 -26.25 26.29
N PHE A 121 -7.22 -25.00 26.33
CA PHE A 121 -7.29 -24.08 25.20
C PHE A 121 -6.25 -24.50 24.16
N ASP A 122 -6.69 -24.92 22.97
CA ASP A 122 -5.77 -25.16 21.86
C ASP A 122 -5.20 -23.80 21.40
N THR A 123 -3.94 -23.55 21.75
CA THR A 123 -3.25 -22.30 21.43
C THR A 123 -2.75 -22.26 19.99
N SER A 124 -2.86 -23.34 19.22
CA SER A 124 -2.41 -23.42 17.83
C SER A 124 -3.30 -22.64 16.85
N ILE A 125 -4.58 -22.42 17.20
CA ILE A 125 -5.53 -21.61 16.42
C ILE A 125 -5.43 -20.11 16.69
N LEU A 126 -4.76 -19.71 17.78
CA LEU A 126 -4.32 -18.34 17.96
C LEU A 126 -3.09 -18.16 17.09
N GLN A 127 -3.31 -17.68 15.87
CA GLN A 127 -2.26 -16.98 15.15
C GLN A 127 -2.04 -15.67 15.92
N ILE A 128 -1.32 -15.77 17.04
CA ILE A 128 -1.01 -14.67 17.95
C ILE A 128 -0.47 -13.57 17.04
N PRO A 129 -1.16 -12.42 16.90
CA PRO A 129 -0.64 -11.32 16.10
C PRO A 129 0.77 -11.10 16.60
N ARG A 130 1.74 -11.30 15.70
CA ARG A 130 3.20 -11.25 15.95
C ARG A 130 3.41 -10.35 17.15
N LYS A 131 3.71 -10.90 18.34
CA LYS A 131 3.64 -10.12 19.59
C LYS A 131 4.46 -8.87 19.38
N VAL A 132 3.79 -7.73 19.16
CA VAL A 132 4.47 -6.46 18.93
C VAL A 132 4.85 -5.99 20.32
N THR A 133 5.98 -6.51 20.79
CA THR A 133 6.64 -5.97 21.96
C THR A 133 7.23 -4.64 21.57
N TYR A 134 6.48 -3.58 21.87
CA TYR A 134 7.04 -2.25 21.89
C TYR A 134 8.09 -2.19 23.01
N PRO A 135 9.25 -1.56 22.78
CA PRO A 135 10.14 -1.24 23.88
C PRO A 135 9.40 -0.33 24.86
N LYS A 136 9.79 -0.35 26.14
CA LYS A 136 9.18 0.47 27.20
C LYS A 136 9.11 1.96 26.82
N TRP A 137 10.11 2.40 26.04
CA TRP A 137 10.19 3.71 25.42
C TRP A 137 10.59 3.49 23.96
N PHE A 138 9.90 4.15 23.04
CA PHE A 138 10.25 4.20 21.63
C PHE A 138 10.20 5.65 21.16
N THR A 139 10.93 5.94 20.09
CA THR A 139 10.88 7.22 19.41
C THR A 139 10.06 7.11 18.12
N ILE A 140 9.33 8.18 17.82
CA ILE A 140 8.52 8.28 16.61
C ILE A 140 9.00 9.52 15.86
N GLY A 141 9.40 9.35 14.60
CA GLY A 141 9.56 10.46 13.69
C GLY A 141 8.20 11.01 13.30
N HIS A 142 7.74 12.06 13.99
CA HIS A 142 6.49 12.76 13.69
C HIS A 142 6.58 13.41 12.30
N ARG A 143 5.75 12.93 11.37
CA ARG A 143 5.71 13.28 9.94
C ARG A 143 7.05 13.09 9.25
N GLY A 144 7.80 12.08 9.69
CA GLY A 144 9.21 11.86 9.38
C GLY A 144 10.16 12.62 10.32
N SER A 145 11.19 13.26 9.77
CA SER A 145 12.19 14.06 10.50
C SER A 145 11.89 15.58 10.44
N GLY A 146 10.71 15.95 9.94
CA GLY A 146 10.34 17.32 9.63
C GLY A 146 9.26 17.85 10.57
N SER A 147 9.50 19.03 11.12
CA SER A 147 8.44 19.91 11.59
C SER A 147 8.63 21.21 10.83
N ASN A 148 7.64 21.65 10.05
CA ASN A 148 7.70 22.87 9.24
C ASN A 148 8.10 24.13 10.03
N LYS A 149 8.07 24.08 11.37
CA LYS A 149 8.40 25.19 12.28
C LYS A 149 9.81 25.10 12.90
N VAL A 150 10.40 23.91 13.05
CA VAL A 150 11.62 23.71 13.87
C VAL A 150 12.83 23.30 13.03
N SER A 151 12.64 22.42 12.04
CA SER A 151 13.69 22.05 11.09
C SER A 151 13.20 22.36 9.68
N LYS A 152 13.92 23.23 8.97
CA LYS A 152 13.67 23.51 7.55
C LYS A 152 14.46 22.56 6.64
N GLU A 153 15.18 21.61 7.23
CA GLU A 153 16.04 20.67 6.52
C GLU A 153 15.21 19.61 5.78
N PHE A 154 14.09 19.17 6.38
CA PHE A 154 13.19 18.20 5.78
C PHE A 154 11.76 18.69 5.84
N LEU A 155 11.10 18.69 4.67
CA LEU A 155 9.67 18.90 4.59
C LEU A 155 8.94 17.69 5.18
N GLU A 156 8.01 17.93 6.09
CA GLU A 156 7.17 16.90 6.70
C GLU A 156 6.41 16.08 5.64
N ASN A 157 6.03 14.85 5.98
CA ASN A 157 5.20 14.00 5.10
C ASN A 157 5.84 13.71 3.72
N THR A 158 7.17 13.78 3.61
CA THR A 158 7.93 13.40 2.41
C THR A 158 8.69 12.10 2.60
N ILE A 159 8.94 11.36 1.50
CA ILE A 159 9.75 10.13 1.51
C ILE A 159 11.14 10.40 2.12
N VAL A 160 11.75 11.54 1.80
CA VAL A 160 13.06 11.92 2.33
C VAL A 160 12.99 12.12 3.84
N SER A 161 11.99 12.85 4.34
CA SER A 161 11.77 13.05 5.78
C SER A 161 11.58 11.72 6.52
N CYS A 162 10.76 10.83 5.97
CA CYS A 162 10.51 9.51 6.55
C CYS A 162 11.78 8.65 6.59
N LYS A 163 12.54 8.63 5.50
CA LYS A 163 13.80 7.90 5.43
C LYS A 163 14.81 8.46 6.42
N THR A 164 14.95 9.78 6.49
CA THR A 164 15.86 10.42 7.44
C THR A 164 15.50 10.09 8.89
N ALA A 165 14.22 10.07 9.26
CA ALA A 165 13.81 9.68 10.61
C ALA A 165 14.26 8.26 10.95
N ALA A 166 14.04 7.32 10.03
CA ALA A 166 14.51 5.94 10.19
C ALA A 166 16.05 5.86 10.27
N ASP A 167 16.76 6.55 9.38
CA ASP A 167 18.23 6.60 9.34
C ASP A 167 18.82 7.24 10.61
N ARG A 168 18.07 8.14 11.27
CA ARG A 168 18.42 8.78 12.56
C ARG A 168 18.00 7.97 13.79
N GLY A 169 17.48 6.76 13.60
CA GLY A 169 17.20 5.82 14.69
C GLY A 169 15.78 5.85 15.24
N ALA A 170 14.83 6.50 14.55
CA ALA A 170 13.43 6.42 14.96
C ALA A 170 12.91 4.98 14.81
N GLU A 171 12.36 4.41 15.89
CA GLU A 171 11.77 3.07 15.84
C GLU A 171 10.48 3.03 15.03
N PHE A 172 9.77 4.16 14.98
CA PHE A 172 8.59 4.35 14.16
C PHE A 172 8.66 5.65 13.37
N VAL A 173 7.99 5.69 12.23
CA VAL A 173 7.79 6.90 11.44
C VAL A 173 6.30 7.09 11.28
N GLU A 174 5.81 8.24 11.74
CA GLU A 174 4.42 8.65 11.56
C GLU A 174 4.30 9.55 10.33
N PHE A 175 3.15 9.47 9.67
CA PHE A 175 2.79 10.28 8.51
C PHE A 175 1.27 10.31 8.37
N ASP A 176 0.77 11.38 7.77
CA ASP A 176 -0.66 11.64 7.61
C ASP A 176 -1.13 11.23 6.21
N ILE A 177 -2.32 10.64 6.09
CA ILE A 177 -2.94 10.33 4.80
C ILE A 177 -4.24 11.13 4.66
N GLN A 178 -4.43 11.74 3.48
CA GLN A 178 -5.70 12.30 3.02
C GLN A 178 -6.14 11.63 1.72
N MET A 179 -7.36 11.91 1.25
CA MET A 179 -7.91 11.38 0.01
C MET A 179 -8.18 12.50 -1.01
N THR A 180 -7.77 12.33 -2.25
CA THR A 180 -8.17 13.25 -3.33
C THR A 180 -9.60 12.96 -3.79
N ASN A 181 -10.19 13.90 -4.55
CA ASN A 181 -11.53 13.75 -5.11
C ASN A 181 -11.67 12.55 -6.08
N ASP A 182 -10.57 12.13 -6.72
CA ASP A 182 -10.51 10.93 -7.56
C ASP A 182 -10.15 9.64 -6.77
N GLY A 183 -10.18 9.70 -5.43
CA GLY A 183 -9.99 8.53 -4.56
C GLY A 183 -8.53 8.06 -4.47
N VAL A 184 -7.57 8.94 -4.74
CA VAL A 184 -6.14 8.66 -4.64
C VAL A 184 -5.64 9.10 -3.25
N PRO A 185 -5.07 8.20 -2.44
CA PRO A 185 -4.51 8.60 -1.15
C PRO A 185 -3.24 9.44 -1.35
N VAL A 186 -3.12 10.52 -0.59
CA VAL A 186 -1.97 11.44 -0.60
C VAL A 186 -1.41 11.59 0.81
N ILE A 187 -0.09 11.72 0.95
CA ILE A 187 0.55 11.92 2.25
C ILE A 187 0.62 13.42 2.54
N TYR A 188 -0.23 13.91 3.44
CA TYR A 188 -0.36 15.34 3.77
C TYR A 188 -1.14 15.52 5.07
N HIS A 189 -0.83 16.54 5.86
CA HIS A 189 -1.45 16.74 7.17
C HIS A 189 -2.75 17.54 7.10
N ASP A 190 -2.72 18.73 6.49
CA ASP A 190 -3.82 19.68 6.55
C ASP A 190 -4.96 19.34 5.57
N PHE A 191 -6.16 19.85 5.82
CA PHE A 191 -7.32 19.64 4.94
C PHE A 191 -7.32 20.52 3.70
N HIS A 192 -6.44 21.52 3.66
CA HIS A 192 -6.35 22.48 2.59
C HIS A 192 -4.92 22.63 2.10
N ILE A 193 -4.79 22.81 0.79
CA ILE A 193 -3.57 23.29 0.16
C ILE A 193 -3.71 24.81 0.00
N GLU A 194 -2.78 25.55 0.58
CA GLU A 194 -2.75 27.02 0.49
C GLU A 194 -1.92 27.47 -0.72
N SER A 195 -2.46 28.38 -1.52
CA SER A 195 -1.77 28.97 -2.68
C SER A 195 -1.98 30.48 -2.73
N GLU A 196 -0.91 31.23 -2.98
CA GLU A 196 -0.98 32.70 -3.16
C GLU A 196 -1.67 33.10 -4.47
N LYS A 197 -1.80 32.18 -5.43
CA LYS A 197 -2.41 32.41 -6.74
C LYS A 197 -3.49 31.40 -7.03
N VAL A 198 -4.49 31.81 -7.83
CA VAL A 198 -5.48 30.88 -8.37
C VAL A 198 -4.78 29.85 -9.25
N VAL A 199 -4.98 28.57 -8.94
CA VAL A 199 -4.45 27.45 -9.71
C VAL A 199 -5.48 27.03 -10.74
N GLY A 200 -5.32 27.50 -11.99
CA GLY A 200 -6.32 27.33 -13.05
C GLY A 200 -6.61 25.88 -13.48
N SER A 201 -5.81 24.92 -13.04
CA SER A 201 -6.01 23.48 -13.31
C SER A 201 -6.82 22.76 -12.24
N ILE A 202 -7.26 23.45 -11.20
CA ILE A 202 -8.01 22.90 -10.06
C ILE A 202 -9.38 23.60 -10.01
N ASN A 203 -10.38 22.95 -9.40
CA ASN A 203 -11.67 23.55 -9.09
C ASN A 203 -11.51 24.85 -8.28
N GLU A 204 -12.59 25.63 -8.17
CA GLU A 204 -12.59 26.87 -7.38
C GLU A 204 -12.08 26.64 -5.94
N PRO A 205 -11.37 27.63 -5.35
CA PRO A 205 -10.94 27.55 -3.95
C PRO A 205 -12.11 27.26 -3.02
N ALA A 206 -11.88 26.38 -2.04
CA ALA A 206 -12.87 26.08 -1.01
C ALA A 206 -13.04 27.25 -0.04
N ASP A 207 -11.96 27.99 0.22
CA ASP A 207 -11.96 29.16 1.12
C ASP A 207 -10.75 30.06 0.86
N VAL A 208 -10.58 31.11 1.67
CA VAL A 208 -9.43 32.02 1.69
C VAL A 208 -8.84 32.07 3.10
N SER A 209 -7.52 31.93 3.23
CA SER A 209 -6.83 32.00 4.52
C SER A 209 -6.84 33.41 5.10
N GLU A 210 -6.52 33.56 6.39
CA GLU A 210 -6.37 34.87 7.04
C GLU A 210 -5.34 35.79 6.34
N LYS A 211 -4.43 35.22 5.55
CA LYS A 211 -3.41 35.95 4.78
C LYS A 211 -3.89 36.34 3.38
N GLY A 212 -5.12 36.02 3.01
CA GLY A 212 -5.66 36.27 1.68
C GLY A 212 -5.29 35.23 0.62
N ASN A 213 -4.71 34.10 1.02
CA ASN A 213 -4.33 33.02 0.10
C ASN A 213 -5.51 32.10 -0.18
N TYR A 214 -5.54 31.48 -1.35
CA TYR A 214 -6.58 30.55 -1.77
C TYR A 214 -6.37 29.18 -1.12
N LEU A 215 -7.41 28.64 -0.48
CA LEU A 215 -7.41 27.32 0.14
C LEU A 215 -8.14 26.32 -0.75
N TYR A 216 -7.46 25.26 -1.18
CA TYR A 216 -8.02 24.18 -1.98
C TYR A 216 -8.23 22.94 -1.11
N ALA A 217 -9.47 22.47 -1.00
CA ALA A 217 -9.79 21.33 -0.14
C ALA A 217 -9.27 19.99 -0.70
N VAL A 218 -8.86 19.11 0.20
CA VAL A 218 -8.58 17.69 -0.06
C VAL A 218 -9.77 16.91 0.53
N GLN A 219 -10.52 16.16 -0.30
CA GLN A 219 -11.81 15.61 0.10
C GLN A 219 -11.70 14.52 1.17
N HIS A 220 -12.56 14.54 2.19
CA HIS A 220 -12.76 13.41 3.09
C HIS A 220 -13.91 12.53 2.61
N PHE A 221 -13.65 11.23 2.45
CA PHE A 221 -14.72 10.23 2.49
C PHE A 221 -14.96 9.90 3.97
N PHE A 222 -16.05 10.41 4.54
CA PHE A 222 -16.63 9.88 5.77
C PHE A 222 -17.69 8.83 5.42
#